data_AF-A0A534T0K6-F1
#
_entry.id   AF-A0A534T0K6-F1
#
_cell.length_a   1.000
_cell.length_b   1.000
_cell.length_c   1.000
_cell.angle_alpha   90.00
_cell.angle_beta   90.00
_cell.angle_gamma   90.00
#
_symmetry.space_group_name_H-M   'P 1'
#
loop_
_entity.id
_entity.type
_entity.pdbx_description
1 polymer ?
#
loop_
_entity_poly.entity_id
_entity_poly.type
_entity_poly.pdbx_seq_one_letter_code
_entity_poly.pdbx_strand_id
1 'polypeptide(L)'
;MTNTLHRYSEHYAFAAPPHPEPIRDDYIVFAMASRGINDDDLVEKYRTFLRLALKHQPVNIGDATKGGSIRPRQDLNPSAHWRRDHRPDPEQVIAEIEGHTTVAAVFDNYEAMEKFVEELKAADLGISINISAPIDEAKRCCDDAGIARHSVEYSIGFSGRVDKLPEATTLELSTMCGHGMVSANFAKKMLEWVRENRRTPEEAARYMARFCSCGVFNITRAERIMKRACNRK
;
A
#
# COMPACT_ATOMS: atom_id res chain seq x y z
N MET A 1 -7.67 14.79 5.46
CA MET A 1 -6.52 14.68 4.55
C MET A 1 -6.95 13.71 3.47
N THR A 2 -6.72 14.01 2.20
CA THR A 2 -7.09 13.14 1.09
C THR A 2 -6.01 12.05 0.98
N ASN A 3 -6.38 10.76 1.07
CA ASN A 3 -5.43 9.64 1.03
C ASN A 3 -5.07 9.27 -0.42
N THR A 4 -4.85 10.29 -1.27
CA THR A 4 -4.52 10.10 -2.67
C THR A 4 -3.12 9.49 -2.78
N LEU A 5 -3.00 8.33 -3.43
CA LEU A 5 -1.72 7.67 -3.64
C LEU A 5 -1.22 7.93 -5.06
N HIS A 6 -0.04 8.55 -5.18
CA HIS A 6 0.64 8.77 -6.45
C HIS A 6 1.53 7.57 -6.79
N ARG A 7 0.91 6.49 -7.26
CA ARG A 7 1.62 5.25 -7.67
C ARG A 7 1.87 5.27 -9.16
N TYR A 8 3.13 5.08 -9.57
CA TYR A 8 3.48 4.93 -10.98
C TYR A 8 3.20 3.51 -11.46
N SER A 9 2.79 3.38 -12.72
CA SER A 9 2.80 2.16 -13.52
C SER A 9 2.96 2.57 -14.98
N GLU A 10 3.56 1.71 -15.81
CA GLU A 10 3.57 1.89 -17.26
C GLU A 10 2.15 2.05 -17.85
N HIS A 11 1.13 1.47 -17.20
CA HIS A 11 -0.28 1.63 -17.58
C HIS A 11 -0.79 3.06 -17.48
N TYR A 12 -0.24 3.85 -16.55
CA TYR A 12 -0.60 5.25 -16.32
C TYR A 12 0.48 6.23 -16.78
N ALA A 13 1.50 5.76 -17.51
CA ALA A 13 2.57 6.62 -17.99
C ALA A 13 2.05 7.56 -19.09
N PHE A 14 2.52 8.82 -19.08
CA PHE A 14 2.12 9.81 -20.08
C PHE A 14 2.44 9.36 -21.52
N ALA A 15 3.57 8.68 -21.70
CA ALA A 15 3.92 7.98 -22.92
C ALA A 15 3.93 6.46 -22.66
N ALA A 16 2.73 5.88 -22.54
CA ALA A 16 2.59 4.47 -22.26
C ALA A 16 3.15 3.60 -23.42
N PRO A 17 3.82 2.47 -23.12
CA PRO A 17 4.20 1.50 -24.13
C PRO A 17 2.93 0.89 -24.78
N PRO A 18 3.01 0.32 -25.98
CA PRO A 18 1.86 -0.33 -26.61
C PRO A 18 1.33 -1.47 -25.73
N HIS A 19 0.03 -1.43 -25.41
CA HIS A 19 -0.69 -2.41 -24.58
C HIS A 19 -0.08 -2.64 -23.18
N PRO A 20 -0.01 -1.60 -22.32
CA PRO A 20 0.54 -1.76 -20.99
C PRO A 20 -0.41 -2.62 -20.13
N GLU A 21 0.15 -3.58 -19.40
CA GLU A 21 -0.64 -4.45 -18.51
C GLU A 21 -1.40 -3.62 -17.47
N PRO A 22 -2.72 -3.83 -17.31
CA PRO A 22 -3.49 -3.15 -16.28
C PRO A 22 -3.01 -3.57 -14.89
N ILE A 23 -3.15 -2.65 -13.93
CA ILE A 23 -2.87 -2.96 -12.53
C ILE A 23 -4.07 -3.73 -11.97
N ARG A 24 -3.82 -4.93 -11.43
CA ARG A 24 -4.86 -5.82 -10.89
C ARG A 24 -4.46 -6.48 -9.57
N ASP A 25 -3.50 -5.88 -8.89
CA ASP A 25 -2.86 -6.44 -7.70
C ASP A 25 -2.48 -5.36 -6.69
N ASP A 26 -3.15 -4.21 -6.73
CA ASP A 26 -2.82 -3.08 -5.86
C ASP A 26 -4.07 -2.35 -5.39
N TYR A 27 -4.64 -2.87 -4.30
CA TYR A 27 -5.89 -2.40 -3.71
C TYR A 27 -5.64 -1.98 -2.28
N ILE A 28 -5.93 -0.73 -1.94
CA ILE A 28 -5.70 -0.19 -0.60
C ILE A 28 -7.00 0.40 -0.09
N VAL A 29 -7.46 -0.12 1.04
CA VAL A 29 -8.65 0.38 1.73
C VAL A 29 -8.19 1.09 2.99
N PHE A 30 -8.61 2.33 3.15
CA PHE A 30 -8.30 3.19 4.29
C PHE A 30 -9.53 3.42 5.14
N ALA A 31 -9.33 3.61 6.44
CA ALA A 31 -10.34 4.16 7.33
C ALA A 31 -9.80 5.37 8.12
N MET A 32 -10.63 6.41 8.21
CA MET A 32 -10.31 7.65 8.94
C MET A 32 -11.57 8.27 9.54
N ALA A 33 -11.50 8.70 10.81
CA ALA A 33 -12.52 9.52 11.42
C ALA A 33 -12.25 11.02 11.23
N SER A 34 -13.33 11.79 11.13
CA SER A 34 -13.33 13.25 11.22
C SER A 34 -13.35 13.68 12.68
N ARG A 35 -12.36 14.51 13.05
CA ARG A 35 -12.20 15.01 14.43
C ARG A 35 -13.46 15.76 14.88
N GLY A 36 -13.99 15.37 16.04
CA GLY A 36 -15.17 15.95 16.68
C GLY A 36 -16.49 15.65 15.96
N ILE A 37 -16.52 14.71 15.00
CA ILE A 37 -17.73 14.38 14.24
C ILE A 37 -18.12 12.91 14.44
N ASN A 38 -17.18 11.98 14.24
CA ASN A 38 -17.43 10.52 14.30
C ASN A 38 -16.26 9.75 14.92
N ASP A 39 -15.60 10.37 15.90
CA ASP A 39 -14.44 9.86 16.63
C ASP A 39 -14.77 9.33 18.05
N ASP A 40 -16.05 9.09 18.33
CA ASP A 40 -16.47 8.26 19.45
C ASP A 40 -15.92 6.83 19.27
N ASP A 41 -15.40 6.24 20.36
CA ASP A 41 -14.80 4.90 20.39
C ASP A 41 -13.79 4.63 19.24
N LEU A 42 -13.05 5.68 18.86
CA LEU A 42 -12.22 5.70 17.66
C LEU A 42 -11.25 4.53 17.55
N VAL A 43 -10.56 4.23 18.66
CA VAL A 43 -9.53 3.19 18.71
C VAL A 43 -10.15 1.83 18.43
N GLU A 44 -11.31 1.50 19.00
CA GLU A 44 -11.96 0.20 18.75
C GLU A 44 -12.57 0.13 17.35
N LYS A 45 -13.06 1.24 16.78
CA LYS A 45 -13.47 1.28 15.36
C LYS A 45 -12.29 0.93 14.44
N TYR A 46 -11.11 1.50 14.67
CA TYR A 46 -9.91 1.17 13.89
C TYR A 46 -9.38 -0.25 14.13
N ARG A 47 -9.40 -0.74 15.36
CA ARG A 47 -9.03 -2.13 15.66
C ARG A 47 -9.99 -3.11 14.99
N THR A 48 -11.29 -2.80 15.01
CA THR A 48 -12.31 -3.60 14.33
C THR A 48 -12.07 -3.62 12.83
N PHE A 49 -11.84 -2.45 12.19
CA PHE A 49 -11.47 -2.36 10.78
C PHE A 49 -10.29 -3.29 10.42
N LEU A 50 -9.20 -3.24 11.19
CA LEU A 50 -8.02 -4.07 10.91
C LEU A 50 -8.27 -5.56 11.18
N ARG A 51 -9.01 -5.92 12.23
CA ARG A 51 -9.39 -7.32 12.52
C ARG A 51 -10.29 -7.90 11.42
N LEU A 52 -11.22 -7.10 10.88
CA LEU A 52 -12.01 -7.48 9.72
C LEU A 52 -11.11 -7.69 8.50
N ALA A 53 -10.15 -6.78 8.26
CA ALA A 53 -9.22 -6.92 7.15
C ALA A 53 -8.45 -8.25 7.23
N LEU A 54 -7.93 -8.63 8.40
CA LEU A 54 -7.15 -9.86 8.59
C LEU A 54 -7.88 -11.15 8.17
N LYS A 55 -9.22 -11.18 8.21
CA LYS A 55 -10.01 -12.32 7.72
C LYS A 55 -9.83 -12.57 6.22
N HIS A 56 -9.51 -11.51 5.48
CA HIS A 56 -9.33 -11.51 4.02
C HIS A 56 -7.87 -11.55 3.59
N GLN A 57 -6.95 -11.89 4.51
CA GLN A 57 -5.52 -12.14 4.22
C GLN A 57 -4.83 -10.98 3.46
N PRO A 58 -4.83 -9.75 4.02
CA PRO A 58 -4.16 -8.62 3.39
C PRO A 58 -2.65 -8.88 3.33
N VAL A 59 -2.01 -8.40 2.26
CA VAL A 59 -0.55 -8.49 2.11
C VAL A 59 0.19 -7.58 3.08
N ASN A 60 -0.49 -6.52 3.54
CA ASN A 60 0.01 -5.62 4.57
C ASN A 60 -1.15 -4.88 5.25
N ILE A 61 -0.95 -4.46 6.48
CA ILE A 61 -1.80 -3.48 7.17
C ILE A 61 -0.94 -2.39 7.77
N GLY A 62 -1.52 -1.23 8.05
CA GLY A 62 -0.77 -0.15 8.65
C GLY A 62 -1.57 0.92 9.36
N ASP A 63 -0.82 1.69 10.13
CA ASP A 63 -1.23 2.89 10.85
C ASP A 63 -0.33 4.05 10.39
N ALA A 64 -0.91 5.18 10.02
CA ALA A 64 -0.16 6.34 9.50
C ALA A 64 0.83 6.97 10.50
N THR A 65 0.67 6.70 11.80
CA THR A 65 1.51 7.20 12.90
C THR A 65 2.48 6.15 13.44
N LYS A 66 2.11 4.87 13.40
CA LYS A 66 2.89 3.76 13.98
C LYS A 66 3.52 2.83 12.94
N GLY A 67 3.24 2.99 11.65
CA GLY A 67 3.78 2.14 10.57
C GLY A 67 2.96 0.89 10.26
N GLY A 68 3.49 0.06 9.35
CA GLY A 68 2.87 -1.20 8.95
C GLY A 68 3.39 -2.44 9.69
N SER A 69 2.86 -3.61 9.33
CA SER A 69 3.23 -4.90 9.94
C SER A 69 4.71 -5.25 9.77
N ILE A 70 5.38 -4.66 8.78
CA ILE A 70 6.83 -4.77 8.56
C ILE A 70 7.46 -3.38 8.64
N ARG A 71 7.44 -2.76 9.82
CA ARG A 71 7.97 -1.40 10.06
C ARG A 71 9.41 -1.37 10.59
N PRO A 72 10.07 -0.20 10.63
CA PRO A 72 11.30 0.00 11.39
C PRO A 72 11.03 -0.18 12.88
N ARG A 73 12.04 -0.59 13.64
CA ARG A 73 11.93 -0.71 15.10
C ARG A 73 13.10 0.05 15.73
N GLN A 74 12.87 0.62 16.90
CA GLN A 74 13.89 1.43 17.60
C GLN A 74 15.06 0.59 18.12
N ASP A 75 14.86 -0.70 18.35
CA ASP A 75 15.90 -1.66 18.76
C ASP A 75 16.82 -2.08 17.60
N LEU A 76 16.58 -1.62 16.37
CA LEU A 76 17.34 -2.01 15.19
C LEU A 76 18.40 -0.96 14.81
N ASN A 77 19.64 -1.43 14.69
CA ASN A 77 20.73 -0.67 14.08
C ASN A 77 20.92 -1.06 12.60
N PRO A 78 21.73 -0.31 11.82
CA PRO A 78 21.92 -0.58 10.38
C PRO A 78 22.38 -2.01 10.06
N SER A 79 23.12 -2.67 10.96
CA SER A 79 23.59 -4.04 10.74
C SER A 79 22.48 -5.09 10.98
N ALA A 80 21.65 -4.86 12.00
CA ALA A 80 20.49 -5.70 12.33
C ALA A 80 19.40 -5.59 11.27
N HIS A 81 19.29 -4.43 10.60
CA HIS A 81 18.27 -4.21 9.58
C HIS A 81 18.30 -5.31 8.51
N TRP A 82 19.49 -5.75 8.08
CA TRP A 82 19.68 -6.71 6.98
C TRP A 82 19.67 -8.19 7.35
N ARG A 83 19.48 -8.51 8.63
CA ARG A 83 19.54 -9.89 9.16
C ARG A 83 18.38 -10.20 10.11
N ARG A 84 17.41 -9.28 10.23
CA ARG A 84 16.26 -9.45 11.12
C ARG A 84 15.23 -10.39 10.53
N ASP A 85 14.37 -10.89 11.41
CA ASP A 85 13.13 -11.54 11.04
C ASP A 85 12.24 -10.61 10.19
N HIS A 86 11.72 -11.17 9.10
CA HIS A 86 10.88 -10.51 8.12
C HIS A 86 9.38 -10.83 8.28
N ARG A 87 9.03 -11.63 9.28
CA ARG A 87 7.63 -11.95 9.59
C ARG A 87 6.84 -10.67 9.92
N PRO A 88 5.70 -10.43 9.24
CA PRO A 88 4.80 -9.35 9.61
C PRO A 88 4.22 -9.56 11.01
N ASP A 89 4.05 -8.48 11.76
CA ASP A 89 3.36 -8.49 13.06
C ASP A 89 2.11 -7.58 13.01
N PRO A 90 0.98 -8.10 12.48
CA PRO A 90 -0.25 -7.32 12.38
C PRO A 90 -0.89 -7.04 13.75
N GLU A 91 -0.71 -7.95 14.72
CA GLU A 91 -1.25 -7.76 16.08
C GLU A 91 -0.59 -6.57 16.77
N GLN A 92 0.72 -6.39 16.57
CA GLN A 92 1.41 -5.20 17.06
C GLN A 92 0.83 -3.89 16.48
N VAL A 93 0.49 -3.87 15.19
CA VAL A 93 -0.13 -2.70 14.55
C VAL A 93 -1.48 -2.39 15.21
N ILE A 94 -2.31 -3.41 15.46
CA ILE A 94 -3.64 -3.26 16.08
C ILE A 94 -3.54 -2.81 17.55
N ALA A 95 -2.59 -3.39 18.29
CA ALA A 95 -2.43 -3.12 19.73
C ALA A 95 -2.00 -1.67 20.00
N GLU A 96 -1.14 -1.10 19.16
CA GLU A 96 -0.50 0.21 19.35
C GLU A 96 -1.30 1.41 18.81
N ILE A 97 -2.53 1.18 18.34
CA ILE A 97 -3.44 2.28 17.98
C ILE A 97 -3.85 3.01 19.27
N GLU A 98 -3.48 4.29 19.35
CA GLU A 98 -3.66 5.12 20.56
C GLU A 98 -4.61 6.31 20.35
N GLY A 99 -5.10 6.54 19.12
CA GLY A 99 -6.02 7.64 18.85
C GLY A 99 -6.17 7.99 17.36
N HIS A 100 -6.21 9.29 17.06
CA HIS A 100 -6.38 9.77 15.69
C HIS A 100 -5.21 9.39 14.79
N THR A 101 -5.51 8.54 13.82
CA THR A 101 -4.62 8.10 12.76
C THR A 101 -5.43 7.81 11.50
N THR A 102 -4.79 7.25 10.49
CA THR A 102 -5.42 6.59 9.36
C THR A 102 -4.92 5.16 9.35
N VAL A 103 -5.85 4.21 9.39
CA VAL A 103 -5.53 2.79 9.25
C VAL A 103 -5.75 2.34 7.81
N ALA A 104 -4.98 1.36 7.37
CA ALA A 104 -5.03 0.86 6.01
C ALA A 104 -4.88 -0.67 5.96
N ALA A 105 -5.54 -1.27 4.98
CA ALA A 105 -5.35 -2.66 4.56
C ALA A 105 -4.98 -2.70 3.08
N VAL A 106 -4.00 -3.53 2.74
CA VAL A 106 -3.46 -3.67 1.37
C VAL A 106 -3.76 -5.08 0.87
N PHE A 107 -4.34 -5.19 -0.31
CA PHE A 107 -4.66 -6.45 -0.98
C PHE A 107 -4.01 -6.51 -2.36
N ASP A 108 -3.66 -7.71 -2.78
CA ASP A 108 -3.04 -8.02 -4.07
C ASP A 108 -4.00 -8.70 -5.06
N ASN A 109 -5.29 -8.76 -4.72
CA ASN A 109 -6.35 -9.29 -5.57
C ASN A 109 -7.68 -8.58 -5.27
N TYR A 110 -8.53 -8.51 -6.29
CA TYR A 110 -9.80 -7.80 -6.23
C TYR A 110 -10.79 -8.46 -5.27
N GLU A 111 -10.84 -9.79 -5.29
CA GLU A 111 -11.83 -10.59 -4.55
C GLU A 111 -11.67 -10.42 -3.03
N ALA A 112 -10.43 -10.31 -2.53
CA ALA A 112 -10.17 -10.05 -1.12
C ALA A 112 -10.58 -8.63 -0.71
N MET A 113 -10.31 -7.62 -1.56
CA MET A 113 -10.75 -6.25 -1.32
C MET A 113 -12.28 -6.15 -1.34
N GLU A 114 -12.94 -6.75 -2.32
CA GLU A 114 -14.41 -6.74 -2.48
C GLU A 114 -15.10 -7.32 -1.23
N LYS A 115 -14.73 -8.54 -0.83
CA LYS A 115 -15.30 -9.19 0.37
C LYS A 115 -15.03 -8.39 1.64
N PHE A 116 -13.86 -7.75 1.75
CA PHE A 116 -13.56 -6.87 2.87
C PHE A 116 -14.46 -5.63 2.88
N VAL A 117 -14.69 -5.00 1.73
CA VAL A 117 -15.57 -3.82 1.60
C VAL A 117 -17.02 -4.18 1.92
N GLU A 118 -17.50 -5.36 1.49
CA GLU A 118 -18.82 -5.89 1.87
C GLU A 118 -18.95 -6.07 3.39
N GLU A 119 -17.94 -6.66 4.04
CA GLU A 119 -17.94 -6.87 5.49
C GLU A 119 -17.84 -5.53 6.26
N LEU A 120 -17.08 -4.56 5.75
CA LEU A 120 -17.03 -3.20 6.30
C LEU A 120 -18.38 -2.49 6.20
N LYS A 121 -19.09 -2.64 5.08
CA LYS A 121 -20.44 -2.10 4.92
C LYS A 121 -21.39 -2.70 5.96
N ALA A 122 -21.32 -4.00 6.20
CA ALA A 122 -22.14 -4.67 7.21
C ALA A 122 -21.77 -4.26 8.64
N ALA A 123 -20.49 -3.96 8.91
CA ALA A 123 -20.01 -3.54 10.22
C ALA A 123 -20.40 -2.10 10.60
N ASP A 124 -20.71 -1.25 9.61
CA ASP A 124 -21.17 0.13 9.78
C ASP A 124 -20.42 0.91 10.87
N LEU A 125 -19.09 0.97 10.75
CA LEU A 125 -18.22 1.57 11.77
C LEU A 125 -18.42 3.08 11.95
N GLY A 126 -19.26 3.72 11.13
CA GLY A 126 -19.54 5.15 11.18
C GLY A 126 -18.37 6.07 10.79
N ILE A 127 -17.29 5.53 10.23
CA ILE A 127 -16.08 6.26 9.82
C ILE A 127 -15.88 6.26 8.30
N SER A 128 -15.12 7.21 7.78
CA SER A 128 -14.91 7.35 6.34
C SER A 128 -14.01 6.23 5.83
N ILE A 129 -14.43 5.60 4.72
CA ILE A 129 -13.68 4.57 4.00
C ILE A 129 -13.24 5.13 2.65
N ASN A 130 -11.94 5.05 2.35
CA ASN A 130 -11.38 5.43 1.06
C ASN A 130 -10.74 4.22 0.39
N ILE A 131 -11.05 4.00 -0.89
CA ILE A 131 -10.46 2.92 -1.70
C ILE A 131 -9.49 3.55 -2.72
N SER A 132 -8.22 3.19 -2.63
CA SER A 132 -7.20 3.49 -3.62
C SER A 132 -6.95 2.26 -4.48
N ALA A 133 -7.44 2.30 -5.72
CA ALA A 133 -7.34 1.25 -6.73
C ALA A 133 -7.44 1.88 -8.13
N PRO A 134 -7.20 1.13 -9.23
CA PRO A 134 -7.65 1.54 -10.56
C PRO A 134 -9.12 2.00 -10.51
N ILE A 135 -9.44 3.12 -11.16
CA ILE A 135 -10.73 3.79 -10.95
C ILE A 135 -11.93 2.92 -11.32
N ASP A 136 -11.82 2.15 -12.40
CA ASP A 136 -12.88 1.26 -12.87
C ASP A 136 -13.11 0.10 -11.89
N GLU A 137 -12.04 -0.38 -11.24
CA GLU A 137 -12.12 -1.44 -10.25
C GLU A 137 -12.65 -0.92 -8.91
N ALA A 138 -12.28 0.31 -8.50
CA ALA A 138 -12.89 0.97 -7.35
C ALA A 138 -14.40 1.20 -7.56
N LYS A 139 -14.79 1.65 -8.77
CA LYS A 139 -16.21 1.82 -9.13
C LYS A 139 -16.94 0.48 -9.09
N ARG A 140 -16.37 -0.55 -9.72
CA ARG A 140 -16.94 -1.90 -9.73
C ARG A 140 -17.14 -2.43 -8.31
N CYS A 141 -16.15 -2.29 -7.44
CA CYS A 141 -16.26 -2.74 -6.04
C CYS A 141 -17.39 -2.01 -5.29
N CYS A 142 -17.56 -0.70 -5.51
CA CYS A 142 -18.68 0.03 -4.95
C CYS A 142 -20.03 -0.44 -5.53
N ASP A 143 -20.13 -0.65 -6.84
CA ASP A 143 -21.37 -1.14 -7.49
C ASP A 143 -21.74 -2.54 -6.97
N ASP A 144 -20.79 -3.46 -6.94
CA ASP A 144 -20.95 -4.85 -6.48
C ASP A 144 -21.41 -4.90 -5.01
N ALA A 145 -20.83 -4.04 -4.15
CA ALA A 145 -21.25 -3.90 -2.75
C ALA A 145 -22.53 -3.07 -2.56
N GLY A 146 -23.14 -2.52 -3.63
CA GLY A 146 -24.31 -1.64 -3.55
C GLY A 146 -24.06 -0.34 -2.78
N ILE A 147 -22.90 0.27 -2.98
CA ILE A 147 -22.45 1.53 -2.36
C ILE A 147 -22.46 2.64 -3.41
N ALA A 148 -23.23 3.70 -3.16
CA ALA A 148 -23.15 4.92 -3.95
C ALA A 148 -21.94 5.75 -3.50
N ARG A 149 -20.85 5.75 -4.28
CA ARG A 149 -19.66 6.56 -3.97
C ARG A 149 -20.01 8.06 -3.94
N HIS A 150 -19.51 8.79 -2.95
CA HIS A 150 -19.79 10.22 -2.78
C HIS A 150 -18.75 11.14 -3.42
N SER A 151 -17.50 10.70 -3.54
CA SER A 151 -16.40 11.48 -4.14
C SER A 151 -15.39 10.58 -4.85
N VAL A 152 -14.59 11.20 -5.71
CA VAL A 152 -13.50 10.55 -6.45
C VAL A 152 -12.32 11.51 -6.51
N GLU A 153 -11.12 10.96 -6.31
CA GLU A 153 -9.87 11.68 -6.49
C GLU A 153 -9.05 10.99 -7.58
N TYR A 154 -8.54 11.78 -8.52
CA TYR A 154 -7.69 11.29 -9.60
C TYR A 154 -6.25 11.73 -9.39
N SER A 155 -5.33 10.76 -9.33
CA SER A 155 -3.92 11.05 -9.57
C SER A 155 -3.73 11.19 -11.09
N ILE A 156 -3.51 12.42 -11.57
CA ILE A 156 -3.34 12.74 -12.99
C ILE A 156 -1.99 12.26 -13.57
N GLY A 157 -1.20 11.52 -12.78
CA GLY A 157 0.11 11.02 -13.18
C GLY A 157 1.23 12.07 -13.12
N PHE A 158 2.40 11.66 -13.61
CA PHE A 158 3.59 12.50 -13.63
C PHE A 158 3.66 13.31 -14.94
N SER A 159 3.81 14.63 -14.82
CA SER A 159 3.91 15.56 -15.96
C SER A 159 5.14 16.47 -15.85
N GLY A 160 5.56 17.06 -16.97
CA GLY A 160 6.71 17.97 -17.03
C GLY A 160 8.01 17.29 -17.49
N ARG A 161 9.11 17.50 -16.75
CA ARG A 161 10.46 16.93 -17.05
C ARG A 161 10.55 15.45 -16.71
N VAL A 162 9.72 14.64 -17.36
CA VAL A 162 9.63 13.18 -17.18
C VAL A 162 10.93 12.46 -17.56
N ASP A 163 11.78 13.10 -18.36
CA ASP A 163 13.15 12.67 -18.67
C ASP A 163 14.08 12.63 -17.45
N LYS A 164 13.75 13.37 -16.38
CA LYS A 164 14.50 13.37 -15.12
C LYS A 164 13.98 12.37 -14.09
N LEU A 165 12.87 11.69 -14.37
CA LEU A 165 12.35 10.67 -13.47
C LEU A 165 13.31 9.47 -13.44
N PRO A 166 13.36 8.73 -12.32
CA PRO A 166 13.98 7.42 -12.30
C PRO A 166 13.45 6.53 -13.43
N GLU A 167 14.27 5.59 -13.87
CA GLU A 167 13.87 4.52 -14.79
C GLU A 167 12.57 3.83 -14.30
N ALA A 168 11.72 3.41 -15.24
CA ALA A 168 10.33 3.00 -14.98
C ALA A 168 10.18 2.01 -13.81
N THR A 169 11.02 0.96 -13.75
CA THR A 169 10.99 -0.03 -12.65
C THR A 169 11.31 0.59 -11.30
N THR A 170 12.34 1.45 -11.24
CA THR A 170 12.73 2.14 -10.00
C THR A 170 11.65 3.13 -9.57
N LEU A 171 11.02 3.83 -10.53
CA LEU A 171 9.89 4.73 -10.27
C LEU A 171 8.68 3.95 -9.74
N GLU A 172 8.32 2.83 -10.35
CA GLU A 172 7.22 1.95 -9.91
C GLU A 172 7.43 1.47 -8.47
N LEU A 173 8.66 1.04 -8.13
CA LEU A 173 9.01 0.58 -6.78
C LEU A 173 9.03 1.73 -5.74
N SER A 174 9.60 2.88 -6.07
CA SER A 174 9.71 4.02 -5.13
C SER A 174 8.39 4.73 -4.86
N THR A 175 7.47 4.74 -5.84
CA THR A 175 6.17 5.39 -5.72
C THR A 175 5.09 4.51 -5.09
N MET A 176 5.37 3.23 -4.82
CA MET A 176 4.39 2.30 -4.24
C MET A 176 3.92 2.67 -2.83
N CYS A 177 4.68 3.48 -2.09
CA CYS A 177 4.20 4.09 -0.84
C CYS A 177 3.05 5.11 -1.09
N GLY A 178 2.85 5.54 -2.34
CA GLY A 178 1.88 6.56 -2.77
C GLY A 178 2.27 7.99 -2.41
N HIS A 179 3.10 8.18 -1.39
CA HIS A 179 3.51 9.50 -0.87
C HIS A 179 4.94 9.88 -1.26
N GLY A 180 5.64 9.06 -2.05
CA GLY A 180 7.03 9.33 -2.46
C GLY A 180 8.07 9.23 -1.34
N MET A 181 7.74 8.59 -0.21
CA MET A 181 8.65 8.48 0.95
C MET A 181 9.76 7.43 0.78
N VAL A 182 9.62 6.51 -0.18
CA VAL A 182 10.66 5.52 -0.49
C VAL A 182 11.62 6.13 -1.51
N SER A 183 12.88 6.33 -1.11
CA SER A 183 13.90 6.92 -1.97
C SER A 183 14.12 6.10 -3.25
N ALA A 184 14.17 6.78 -4.40
CA ALA A 184 14.48 6.15 -5.68
C ALA A 184 15.87 5.49 -5.70
N ASN A 185 16.87 6.10 -5.04
CA ASN A 185 18.20 5.50 -4.91
C ASN A 185 18.16 4.21 -4.11
N PHE A 186 17.32 4.16 -3.07
CA PHE A 186 17.13 2.95 -2.28
C PHE A 186 16.40 1.87 -3.07
N ALA A 187 15.33 2.21 -3.79
CA ALA A 187 14.61 1.29 -4.67
C ALA A 187 15.55 0.68 -5.74
N LYS A 188 16.35 1.53 -6.40
CA LYS A 188 17.37 1.11 -7.36
C LYS A 188 18.38 0.15 -6.72
N LYS A 189 18.85 0.48 -5.51
CA LYS A 189 19.81 -0.38 -4.80
C LYS A 189 19.24 -1.75 -4.45
N MET A 190 17.98 -1.81 -4.05
CA MET A 190 17.30 -3.09 -3.79
C MET A 190 17.19 -3.92 -5.07
N LEU A 191 16.83 -3.30 -6.20
CA LEU A 191 16.79 -3.97 -7.50
C LEU A 191 18.15 -4.50 -7.93
N GLU A 192 19.22 -3.71 -7.78
CA GLU A 192 20.61 -4.16 -8.04
C GLU A 192 20.99 -5.36 -7.20
N TRP A 193 20.68 -5.36 -5.90
CA TRP A 193 20.99 -6.48 -5.02
C TRP A 193 20.26 -7.76 -5.38
N VAL A 194 19.04 -7.66 -5.89
CA VAL A 194 18.32 -8.83 -6.42
C VAL A 194 19.01 -9.35 -7.68
N ARG A 195 19.39 -8.47 -8.61
CA ARG A 195 20.14 -8.85 -9.83
C ARG A 195 21.50 -9.48 -9.53
N GLU A 196 22.19 -9.00 -8.50
CA GLU A 196 23.47 -9.53 -8.01
C GLU A 196 23.32 -10.83 -7.19
N ASN A 197 22.11 -11.37 -7.04
CA ASN A 197 21.79 -12.52 -6.16
C ASN A 197 22.21 -12.31 -4.69
N ARG A 198 22.29 -11.06 -4.23
CA ARG A 198 22.60 -10.72 -2.84
C ARG A 198 21.38 -10.77 -1.94
N ARG A 199 20.18 -10.65 -2.52
CA ARG A 199 18.88 -10.75 -1.87
C ARG A 199 17.86 -11.40 -2.79
N THR A 200 16.89 -12.08 -2.22
CA THR A 200 15.72 -12.52 -2.99
C THR A 200 14.77 -11.34 -3.25
N PRO A 201 13.92 -11.40 -4.29
CA PRO A 201 12.87 -10.40 -4.52
C PRO A 201 11.97 -10.18 -3.29
N GLU A 202 11.65 -11.26 -2.58
CA GLU A 202 10.78 -11.22 -1.39
C GLU A 202 11.48 -10.50 -0.22
N GLU A 203 12.75 -10.81 0.04
CA GLU A 203 13.54 -10.11 1.05
C GLU A 203 13.60 -8.60 0.75
N ALA A 204 13.90 -8.25 -0.50
CA ALA A 204 13.99 -6.86 -0.96
C ALA A 204 12.66 -6.12 -0.83
N ALA A 205 11.54 -6.72 -1.25
CA ALA A 205 10.21 -6.12 -1.09
C ALA A 205 9.87 -5.86 0.39
N ARG A 206 10.15 -6.82 1.28
CA ARG A 206 9.95 -6.68 2.73
C ARG A 206 10.90 -5.67 3.36
N TYR A 207 12.09 -5.45 2.80
CA TYR A 207 12.96 -4.34 3.21
C TYR A 207 12.36 -3.00 2.83
N MET A 208 11.88 -2.87 1.60
CA MET A 208 11.31 -1.62 1.10
C MET A 208 10.08 -1.19 1.88
N ALA A 209 9.21 -2.12 2.24
CA ALA A 209 7.99 -1.85 3.02
C ALA A 209 8.27 -1.12 4.35
N ARG A 210 9.44 -1.31 4.95
CA ARG A 210 9.82 -0.66 6.22
C ARG A 210 9.97 0.84 6.07
N PHE A 211 10.28 1.33 4.89
CA PHE A 211 10.43 2.77 4.63
C PHE A 211 9.12 3.42 4.18
N CYS A 212 8.01 2.66 4.18
CA CYS A 212 6.67 3.21 4.10
C CYS A 212 6.15 3.47 5.52
N SER A 213 6.08 4.75 5.89
CA SER A 213 5.70 5.18 7.25
C SER A 213 4.25 4.87 7.62
N CYS A 214 3.37 4.61 6.66
CA CYS A 214 1.95 4.31 6.89
C CYS A 214 1.56 2.85 6.59
N GLY A 215 2.51 2.01 6.16
CA GLY A 215 2.26 0.58 5.93
C GLY A 215 1.46 0.23 4.66
N VAL A 216 1.25 1.15 3.72
CA VAL A 216 0.47 0.90 2.49
C VAL A 216 1.28 0.26 1.35
N PHE A 217 2.58 0.02 1.57
CA PHE A 217 3.45 -0.58 0.56
C PHE A 217 3.06 -2.03 0.30
N ASN A 218 2.84 -2.37 -0.97
CA ASN A 218 2.38 -3.69 -1.41
C ASN A 218 3.58 -4.61 -1.69
N ILE A 219 3.90 -5.47 -0.73
CA ILE A 219 5.07 -6.35 -0.82
C ILE A 219 4.97 -7.37 -1.97
N THR A 220 3.79 -7.94 -2.23
CA THR A 220 3.59 -8.91 -3.32
C THR A 220 3.83 -8.26 -4.68
N ARG A 221 3.29 -7.06 -4.87
CA ARG A 221 3.50 -6.29 -6.10
C ARG A 221 4.97 -5.91 -6.30
N ALA A 222 5.64 -5.43 -5.25
CA ALA A 222 7.08 -5.11 -5.33
C ALA A 222 7.92 -6.34 -5.69
N GLU A 223 7.64 -7.48 -5.09
CA GLU A 223 8.29 -8.74 -5.41
C GLU A 223 8.12 -9.12 -6.89
N ARG A 224 6.89 -9.00 -7.42
CA ARG A 224 6.59 -9.29 -8.83
C ARG A 224 7.32 -8.35 -9.78
N ILE A 225 7.36 -7.05 -9.47
CA ILE A 225 8.09 -6.05 -10.27
C ILE A 225 9.58 -6.40 -10.31
N MET A 226 10.18 -6.76 -9.17
CA MET A 226 11.59 -7.18 -9.11
C MET A 226 11.84 -8.47 -9.89
N LYS A 227 11.00 -9.50 -9.72
CA LYS A 227 11.08 -10.76 -10.50
C LYS A 227 11.06 -10.49 -12.01
N ARG A 228 10.10 -9.67 -12.47
CA ARG A 228 9.99 -9.26 -13.89
C ARG A 228 11.25 -8.54 -14.37
N ALA A 229 11.77 -7.61 -13.57
CA ALA A 229 12.94 -6.79 -13.92
C ALA A 229 14.28 -7.55 -13.92
N CYS A 230 14.36 -8.69 -13.23
CA CYS A 230 15.52 -9.58 -13.26
C CYS A 230 15.44 -10.63 -14.37
N ASN A 231 14.24 -10.96 -14.85
CA ASN A 231 14.03 -11.92 -15.94
C ASN A 231 14.13 -11.31 -17.35
N ARG A 232 13.99 -9.98 -17.49
CA ARG A 232 14.26 -9.26 -18.74
C ARG A 232 15.78 -9.23 -18.96
N LYS A 233 16.29 -10.15 -19.80
CA LYS A 233 17.66 -10.13 -20.34
C LYS A 233 17.83 -9.00 -21.36
#